data_AF-R2QMA2-F1
#
_entry.id   AF-R2QMA2-F1
#
_cell.length_a   1.000
_cell.length_b   1.000
_cell.length_c   1.000
_cell.angle_alpha   90.00
_cell.angle_beta   90.00
_cell.angle_gamma   90.00
#
_symmetry.space_group_name_H-M   'P 1'
#
loop_
_entity.id
_entity.type
_entity.pdbx_description
1 polymer ?
#
loop_
_entity_poly.entity_id
_entity_poly.type
_entity_poly.pdbx_seq_one_letter_code
_entity_poly.pdbx_strand_id
1 'polypeptide(L)'
;MPKINRKSHKVEEAMEEDIEIRGNRFRLYFQNRYTLISLIVDFLTGVFYIIGSIASLTPIPDRYGTIFYLVGAIFLTIRPVLRILKNVFIIDDAKLDKQPEEASDD
;
A
#
# COMPACT_ATOMS: atom_id res chain seq x y z
N MET A 1 -43.89 4.16 -0.75
CA MET A 1 -42.48 4.04 -1.21
C MET A 1 -41.57 4.13 0.01
N PRO A 2 -40.65 3.19 0.25
CA PRO A 2 -39.72 3.29 1.38
C PRO A 2 -38.71 4.40 1.11
N LYS A 3 -38.52 5.30 2.08
CA LYS A 3 -37.54 6.39 2.00
C LYS A 3 -36.16 5.82 2.29
N ILE A 4 -35.37 5.61 1.25
CA ILE A 4 -33.98 5.16 1.37
C ILE A 4 -33.14 6.37 1.82
N ASN A 5 -32.85 6.46 3.12
CA ASN A 5 -31.90 7.44 3.66
C ASN A 5 -30.48 6.97 3.36
N ARG A 6 -29.89 7.49 2.29
CA ARG A 6 -28.45 7.32 2.02
C ARG A 6 -27.69 8.28 2.94
N LYS A 7 -27.23 7.80 4.10
CA LYS A 7 -26.19 8.50 4.86
C LYS A 7 -24.95 8.54 3.97
N SER A 8 -24.64 9.72 3.44
CA SER A 8 -23.35 10.03 2.84
C SER A 8 -22.28 9.82 3.91
N HIS A 9 -21.70 8.63 3.99
CA HIS A 9 -20.43 8.43 4.66
C HIS A 9 -19.39 9.22 3.85
N LYS A 10 -19.17 10.47 4.24
CA LYS A 10 -17.89 11.12 4.01
C LYS A 10 -16.88 10.28 4.77
N VAL A 11 -16.16 9.44 4.04
CA VAL A 11 -14.94 8.80 4.51
C VAL A 11 -13.88 9.89 4.56
N GLU A 12 -14.04 10.84 5.48
CA GLU A 12 -13.00 11.78 5.85
C GLU A 12 -12.19 11.10 6.98
N GLU A 13 -10.89 10.95 6.70
CA GLU A 13 -9.81 10.88 7.70
C GLU A 13 -9.60 9.56 8.45
N ALA A 14 -9.23 8.50 7.73
CA ALA A 14 -8.36 7.46 8.31
C ALA A 14 -6.91 7.70 7.84
N MET A 15 -6.23 8.58 8.59
CA MET A 15 -4.79 8.87 8.56
C MET A 15 -4.26 9.50 7.27
N GLU A 16 -4.33 10.84 7.22
CA GLU A 16 -3.36 11.63 6.47
C GLU A 16 -1.95 11.32 7.01
N GLU A 17 -1.22 10.44 6.33
CA GLU A 17 0.21 10.29 6.50
C GLU A 17 0.88 10.63 5.18
N ASP A 18 0.80 11.91 4.83
CA ASP A 18 1.45 12.50 3.67
C ASP A 18 2.95 12.60 3.93
N ILE A 19 3.74 11.82 3.18
CA ILE A 19 5.20 11.96 3.15
C ILE A 19 5.56 12.69 1.86
N GLU A 20 5.96 13.96 1.98
CA GLU A 20 6.52 14.74 0.87
C GLU A 20 8.02 14.46 0.77
N ILE A 21 8.46 13.75 -0.27
CA ILE A 21 9.89 13.62 -0.59
C ILE A 21 10.24 14.73 -1.58
N ARG A 22 10.91 15.79 -1.09
CA ARG A 22 11.47 16.85 -1.95
C ARG A 22 12.84 16.45 -2.50
N GLY A 23 12.89 16.15 -3.79
CA GLY A 23 14.13 16.17 -4.57
C GLY A 23 14.36 17.54 -5.21
N ASN A 24 15.62 17.89 -5.51
CA ASN A 24 15.98 19.21 -6.06
C ASN A 24 15.34 19.54 -7.44
N ARG A 25 14.80 18.53 -8.14
CA ARG A 25 14.13 18.67 -9.45
C ARG A 25 12.78 17.98 -9.56
N PHE A 26 12.31 17.27 -8.53
CA PHE A 26 11.03 16.56 -8.57
C PHE A 26 10.35 16.61 -7.19
N ARG A 27 9.04 16.82 -7.21
CA ARG A 27 8.18 16.71 -6.02
C ARG A 27 7.34 15.46 -6.18
N LEU A 28 7.53 14.49 -5.29
CA LEU A 28 6.71 13.29 -5.23
C LEU A 28 5.72 13.46 -4.08
N TYR A 29 4.43 13.49 -4.40
CA TYR A 29 3.32 13.55 -3.45
C TYR A 29 2.82 12.12 -3.21
N PHE A 30 3.09 11.55 -2.03
CA PHE A 30 2.62 10.21 -1.66
C PHE A 30 1.54 10.30 -0.59
N GLN A 31 0.29 10.11 -1.01
CA GLN A 31 -0.90 10.29 -0.18
C GLN A 31 -1.17 9.12 0.80
N ASN A 32 -0.24 8.17 0.91
CA ASN A 32 -0.42 6.96 1.72
C ASN A 32 0.92 6.20 1.85
N ARG A 33 1.40 5.94 3.08
CA ARG A 33 2.62 5.13 3.30
C ARG A 33 2.56 3.77 2.61
N TYR A 34 1.38 3.16 2.53
CA TYR A 34 1.17 1.90 1.81
C TYR A 34 1.47 2.02 0.31
N THR A 35 1.12 3.15 -0.31
CA THR A 35 1.41 3.39 -1.73
C THR A 35 2.92 3.47 -1.94
N LEU A 36 3.66 4.17 -1.07
CA LEU A 36 5.11 4.24 -1.15
C LEU A 36 5.76 2.86 -0.96
N ILE A 37 5.35 2.09 0.05
CA ILE A 37 5.85 0.73 0.30
C ILE A 37 5.58 -0.17 -0.90
N SER A 38 4.37 -0.12 -1.47
CA SER A 38 4.02 -0.91 -2.65
C SER A 38 4.90 -0.55 -3.86
N LEU A 39 5.18 0.74 -4.07
CA LEU A 39 6.04 1.20 -5.16
C LEU A 39 7.49 0.71 -4.98
N ILE A 40 8.00 0.71 -3.74
CA ILE A 40 9.33 0.19 -3.42
C ILE A 40 9.41 -1.31 -3.71
N VAL A 41 8.40 -2.08 -3.28
CA VAL A 41 8.32 -3.53 -3.56
C VAL A 41 8.32 -3.79 -5.06
N ASP A 42 7.57 -3.00 -5.83
CA ASP A 42 7.49 -3.11 -7.28
C ASP A 42 8.83 -2.84 -7.95
N PHE A 43 9.51 -1.77 -7.51
CA PHE A 43 10.83 -1.40 -7.99
C PHE A 43 11.86 -2.49 -7.67
N LEU A 44 11.91 -2.96 -6.43
CA LEU A 44 12.80 -4.03 -6.00
C LEU A 44 12.56 -5.33 -6.76
N THR A 45 11.30 -5.69 -7.00
CA THR A 45 10.92 -6.83 -7.84
C THR A 45 11.61 -6.74 -9.19
N GLY A 46 11.47 -5.61 -9.89
CA GLY A 46 12.12 -5.38 -11.18
C GLY A 46 13.65 -5.47 -11.11
N VAL A 47 14.27 -4.85 -10.11
CA VAL A 47 15.73 -4.90 -9.90
C VAL A 47 16.23 -6.33 -9.75
N PHE A 48 15.57 -7.15 -8.92
CA PHE A 48 15.99 -8.53 -8.71
C PHE A 48 15.85 -9.38 -9.99
N TYR A 49 14.77 -9.21 -10.75
CA TYR A 49 14.63 -9.90 -12.05
C TYR A 49 15.67 -9.45 -13.08
N ILE A 50 16.03 -8.17 -13.11
CA ILE A 50 17.07 -7.66 -14.00
C ILE A 50 18.42 -8.27 -13.62
N ILE A 51 18.79 -8.27 -12.34
CA ILE A 51 20.05 -8.85 -11.88
C ILE A 51 20.08 -10.36 -12.16
N GLY A 52 19.00 -11.07 -11.88
CA GLY A 52 18.89 -12.50 -12.21
C GLY A 52 19.05 -12.78 -13.71
N SER A 53 18.55 -11.88 -14.55
CA SER A 53 18.69 -11.96 -16.01
C SER A 53 20.10 -11.67 -16.48
N ILE A 54 20.78 -10.68 -15.90
CA ILE A 54 22.20 -10.42 -16.19
C ILE A 54 23.04 -11.63 -15.77
N ALA A 55 22.79 -12.20 -14.60
CA ALA A 55 23.47 -13.41 -14.14
C ALA A 55 23.25 -14.58 -15.12
N SER A 56 22.03 -14.75 -15.63
CA SER A 56 21.69 -15.81 -16.60
C SER A 56 22.27 -15.59 -18.00
N LEU A 57 22.63 -14.35 -18.36
CA LEU A 57 23.24 -13.98 -19.64
C LEU A 57 24.78 -14.02 -19.62
N THR A 58 25.37 -14.27 -18.46
CA THR A 58 26.82 -14.24 -18.24
C THR A 58 27.32 -15.64 -17.83
N PRO A 59 28.63 -15.93 -17.86
CA PRO A 59 29.16 -17.21 -17.39
C PRO A 59 29.14 -17.36 -15.85
N ILE A 60 28.30 -16.59 -15.15
CA ILE A 60 28.11 -16.67 -13.71
C ILE A 60 27.34 -17.97 -13.40
N PRO A 61 27.67 -18.70 -12.32
CA PRO A 61 26.91 -19.90 -11.96
C PRO A 61 25.40 -19.64 -11.79
N ASP A 62 24.56 -20.45 -12.45
CA ASP A 62 23.09 -20.33 -12.52
C ASP A 62 22.40 -20.17 -11.16
N ARG A 63 23.00 -20.75 -10.11
CA ARG A 63 22.50 -20.67 -8.73
C ARG A 63 22.28 -19.23 -8.29
N TYR A 64 23.14 -18.30 -8.70
CA TYR A 64 23.03 -16.90 -8.31
C TYR A 64 21.84 -16.24 -8.99
N GLY A 65 21.69 -16.44 -10.31
CA GLY A 65 20.53 -15.96 -11.06
C GLY A 65 19.22 -16.52 -10.52
N THR A 66 19.20 -17.79 -10.16
CA THR A 66 18.03 -18.47 -9.59
C THR A 66 17.62 -17.88 -8.24
N ILE A 67 18.58 -17.58 -7.35
CA ILE A 67 18.30 -16.90 -6.08
C ILE A 67 17.70 -15.51 -6.34
N PHE A 68 18.26 -14.76 -7.28
CA PHE A 68 17.75 -13.44 -7.66
C PHE A 68 16.31 -13.49 -8.17
N TYR A 69 16.00 -14.46 -9.04
CA TYR A 69 14.63 -14.68 -9.50
C TYR A 69 13.67 -15.11 -8.39
N LEU A 70 14.11 -15.98 -7.48
CA LEU A 70 13.30 -16.40 -6.35
C LEU A 70 12.97 -15.24 -5.43
N VAL A 71 13.96 -14.40 -5.10
CA VAL A 71 13.75 -13.20 -4.28
C VAL A 71 12.80 -12.24 -4.99
N GLY A 72 12.99 -11.99 -6.30
CA GLY A 72 12.07 -11.20 -7.11
C GLY A 72 10.62 -11.74 -7.07
N ALA A 73 10.43 -13.05 -7.18
CA ALA A 73 9.12 -13.69 -7.11
C ALA A 73 8.45 -13.54 -5.73
N ILE A 74 9.23 -13.58 -4.64
CA ILE A 74 8.74 -13.31 -3.29
C ILE A 74 8.23 -11.86 -3.20
N PHE A 75 9.01 -10.89 -3.67
CA PHE A 75 8.57 -9.48 -3.69
C PHE A 75 7.33 -9.28 -4.57
N LEU A 76 7.25 -9.95 -5.72
CA LEU A 76 6.07 -9.92 -6.59
C LEU A 76 4.81 -10.40 -5.85
N THR A 77 4.96 -11.38 -4.96
CA THR A 77 3.87 -11.96 -4.15
C THR A 77 3.46 -11.05 -2.98
N ILE A 78 4.37 -10.23 -2.45
CA ILE A 78 4.06 -9.25 -1.40
C ILE A 78 3.09 -8.18 -1.92
N ARG A 79 3.17 -7.79 -3.20
CA ARG A 79 2.30 -6.78 -3.82
C ARG A 79 0.78 -7.04 -3.60
N PRO A 80 0.21 -8.22 -3.97
CA PRO A 80 -1.19 -8.49 -3.71
C PRO A 80 -1.53 -8.54 -2.21
N VAL A 81 -0.61 -8.99 -1.35
CA VAL A 81 -0.80 -8.98 0.11
C VAL A 81 -0.96 -7.55 0.62
N LEU A 82 -0.09 -6.63 0.21
CA LEU A 82 -0.19 -5.20 0.56
C LEU A 82 -1.50 -4.58 0.03
N ARG A 83 -1.95 -4.98 -1.15
CA ARG A 83 -3.22 -4.52 -1.72
C ARG A 83 -4.43 -5.02 -0.91
N ILE A 84 -4.39 -6.26 -0.43
CA ILE A 84 -5.42 -6.82 0.45
C ILE A 84 -5.41 -6.08 1.78
N LEU A 85 -4.25 -5.93 2.43
CA LEU A 85 -4.15 -5.21 3.71
C LEU A 85 -4.69 -3.78 3.63
N LYS A 86 -4.38 -3.06 2.54
CA LYS A 86 -4.90 -1.71 2.31
C LYS A 86 -6.43 -1.67 2.19
N ASN A 87 -7.05 -2.69 1.56
CA ASN A 87 -8.47 -2.71 1.27
C ASN A 87 -9.32 -3.43 2.34
N VAL A 88 -8.70 -4.25 3.19
CA VAL A 88 -9.35 -5.13 4.19
C VAL A 88 -9.17 -4.61 5.61
N PHE A 89 -8.83 -3.33 5.81
CA PHE A 89 -9.06 -2.70 7.11
C PHE A 89 -10.56 -2.75 7.43
N ILE A 90 -10.94 -3.78 8.19
CA ILE A 90 -12.20 -3.89 8.90
C ILE A 90 -12.27 -2.64 9.77
N ILE A 91 -13.17 -1.73 9.43
CA ILE A 91 -13.59 -0.67 10.33
C ILE A 91 -14.26 -1.41 11.49
N ASP A 92 -13.63 -1.35 12.66
CA ASP A 92 -14.26 -1.82 13.88
C ASP A 92 -15.40 -0.84 14.20
N ASP A 93 -16.62 -1.23 13.84
CA ASP A 93 -17.85 -0.46 14.07
C ASP A 93 -18.05 -0.12 15.57
N ALA A 94 -17.28 -0.73 16.49
CA ALA A 94 -17.30 -0.46 17.92
C ALA A 94 -16.77 0.94 18.33
N LYS A 95 -16.24 1.75 17.40
CA LYS A 95 -15.86 3.15 17.65
C LYS A 95 -16.85 4.21 17.16
N LEU A 96 -17.95 3.82 16.51
CA LEU A 96 -18.97 4.77 16.03
C LEU A 96 -20.02 5.13 17.10
N ASP A 97 -20.04 4.44 18.25
CA ASP A 97 -21.10 4.55 19.27
C ASP A 97 -20.71 5.39 20.51
N LYS A 98 -19.70 6.26 20.39
CA LYS A 98 -19.32 7.21 21.46
C LYS A 98 -19.29 8.65 20.95
N GLN A 99 -20.40 9.12 20.41
CA GLN A 99 -20.81 10.51 20.66
C GLN A 99 -22.05 10.43 21.54
N PRO A 100 -21.93 10.62 22.87
CA PRO A 100 -23.09 10.87 23.68
C PRO A 100 -23.75 12.14 23.14
N GLU A 101 -25.06 12.05 22.96
CA GLU A 101 -25.98 13.16 22.97
C GLU A 101 -25.57 14.14 24.09
N GLU A 102 -24.82 15.20 23.75
CA GLU A 102 -24.94 16.45 24.50
C GLU A 102 -26.27 17.06 24.05
N ALA A 103 -27.29 16.54 24.72
CA ALA A 103 -28.63 17.03 24.77
C ALA A 103 -28.61 18.56 24.88
N SER A 104 -29.19 19.18 23.86
CA SER A 104 -30.07 20.31 24.04
C SER A 104 -31.05 20.04 25.19
N ASP A 105 -30.74 20.52 26.38
CA ASP A 105 -31.71 20.96 27.41
C ASP A 105 -30.95 21.69 28.52
N ASP A 106 -30.89 23.03 28.40
CA ASP A 106 -31.24 24.02 29.43
C ASP A 106 -30.93 25.45 28.93
#